data_AF-A0A917NN54-F1
#
_entry.id   AF-A0A917NN54-F1
#
_cell.length_a   1.000
_cell.length_b   1.000
_cell.length_c   1.000
_cell.angle_alpha   90.00
_cell.angle_beta   90.00
_cell.angle_gamma   90.00
#
_symmetry.space_group_name_H-M   'P 1'
#
loop_
_entity.id
_entity.type
_entity.pdbx_description
1 polymer ?
#
loop_
_entity_poly.entity_id
_entity_poly.type
_entity_poly.pdbx_seq_one_letter_code
_entity_poly.pdbx_strand_id
1 'polypeptide(L)'
;MISVSRFELVETRTGAAWCAAHQVKEHQLWYWVGKFKSETDRNDHPPRFVTPRIEDPVDVADKPLSVRVGLAIIEVTPGYDAELLRDVVRALASLC
;
A
#
# COMPACT_ATOMS: atom_id res chain seq x y z
N MET A 1 -11.18 -10.75 2.74
CA MET A 1 -12.15 -10.20 3.70
C MET A 1 -11.48 -9.02 4.39
N ILE A 2 -11.60 -7.81 3.84
CA ILE A 2 -11.07 -6.60 4.47
C ILE A 2 -12.26 -5.98 5.19
N SER A 3 -12.42 -6.41 6.44
CA SER A 3 -13.45 -5.91 7.33
C SER A 3 -13.30 -4.39 7.43
N VAL A 4 -14.41 -3.68 7.28
CA VAL A 4 -14.56 -2.24 7.57
C VAL A 4 -14.50 -2.05 9.10
N SER A 5 -13.40 -2.49 9.70
CA SER A 5 -13.17 -2.52 11.15
C SER A 5 -11.87 -1.84 11.53
N ARG A 6 -11.28 -1.03 10.64
CA ARG A 6 -10.15 -0.17 10.97
C ARG A 6 -10.62 1.25 11.25
N PHE A 7 -11.53 1.37 12.21
CA PHE A 7 -11.88 2.63 12.88
C PHE A 7 -11.96 2.46 14.40
N GLU A 8 -11.39 1.38 14.94
CA GLU A 8 -11.19 1.23 16.38
C GLU A 8 -9.70 1.19 16.71
N LEU A 9 -9.37 1.87 17.82
CA LEU A 9 -8.07 2.11 18.46
C LEU A 9 -7.32 3.31 17.85
N VAL A 10 -7.26 4.50 18.47
CA VAL A 10 -7.03 4.81 19.89
C VAL A 10 -7.59 6.23 20.15
N GLU A 11 -8.31 6.41 21.26
CA GLU A 11 -9.05 7.62 21.71
C GLU A 11 -10.45 7.81 21.09
N THR A 12 -11.45 7.94 21.95
CA THR A 12 -12.84 8.33 21.61
C THR A 12 -12.87 9.77 21.08
N ARG A 13 -12.36 9.99 19.87
CA ARG A 13 -12.43 11.28 19.19
C ARG A 13 -13.74 11.31 18.41
N THR A 14 -14.60 12.26 18.73
CA THR A 14 -15.77 12.55 17.91
C THR A 14 -15.33 12.89 16.48
N GLY A 15 -16.20 12.67 15.48
CA GLY A 15 -15.87 13.02 14.08
C GLY A 15 -15.38 14.47 13.93
N ALA A 16 -15.89 15.38 14.75
CA ALA A 16 -15.44 16.77 14.86
C ALA A 16 -13.98 16.89 15.35
N ALA A 17 -13.56 16.12 16.37
CA ALA A 17 -12.19 16.14 16.88
C ALA A 17 -11.18 15.61 15.84
N TRP A 18 -11.56 14.59 15.07
CA TRP A 18 -10.75 14.10 13.95
C TRP A 18 -10.66 15.14 12.83
N CYS A 19 -11.80 15.74 12.45
CA CYS A 19 -11.86 16.81 11.47
C CYS A 19 -10.93 17.99 11.82
N ALA A 20 -10.93 18.42 13.08
CA ALA A 20 -10.08 19.50 13.58
C ALA A 20 -8.58 19.18 13.47
N ALA A 21 -8.14 17.96 13.79
CA ALA A 21 -6.72 17.58 13.70
C ALA A 21 -6.23 17.35 12.27
N HIS A 22 -7.13 16.97 11.35
CA HIS A 22 -6.77 16.67 9.97
C HIS A 22 -7.15 17.80 8.99
N GLN A 23 -7.59 18.96 9.51
CA GLN A 23 -8.06 20.12 8.74
C GLN A 23 -9.15 19.78 7.72
N VAL A 24 -10.01 18.81 8.05
CA VAL A 24 -11.16 18.42 7.23
C VAL A 24 -12.39 19.16 7.74
N LYS A 25 -13.21 19.68 6.83
CA LYS A 25 -14.50 20.27 7.22
C LYS A 25 -15.51 19.16 7.53
N GLU A 26 -16.22 19.26 8.64
CA GLU A 26 -17.13 18.20 9.11
C GLU A 26 -18.22 17.82 8.08
N HIS A 27 -18.75 18.79 7.33
CA HIS A 27 -19.71 18.50 6.27
C HIS A 27 -19.12 17.69 5.10
N GLN A 28 -17.81 17.81 4.81
CA GLN A 28 -17.14 17.01 3.79
C GLN A 28 -17.01 15.56 4.26
N LEU A 29 -16.70 15.36 5.55
CA LEU A 29 -16.67 14.03 6.15
C LEU A 29 -18.03 13.34 6.03
N TRP A 30 -19.11 14.00 6.45
CA TRP A 30 -20.45 13.42 6.35
C TRP A 30 -20.90 13.18 4.90
N TYR A 31 -20.53 14.08 3.99
CA TYR A 31 -20.75 13.89 2.56
C TYR A 31 -20.06 12.64 2.03
N TRP A 32 -18.78 12.41 2.36
CA TRP A 32 -18.04 11.22 1.94
C TRP A 32 -18.59 9.94 2.58
N VAL A 33 -18.92 9.96 3.87
CA VAL A 33 -19.55 8.82 4.56
C VAL A 33 -20.85 8.42 3.85
N GLY A 34 -21.71 9.38 3.54
CA GLY A 34 -22.94 9.12 2.78
C GLY A 34 -22.68 8.59 1.37
N LYS A 35 -21.72 9.20 0.65
CA LYS A 35 -21.34 8.79 -0.70
C LYS A 35 -20.85 7.33 -0.74
N PHE A 36 -19.88 6.96 0.10
CA PHE A 36 -19.32 5.61 0.12
C PHE A 36 -20.30 4.56 0.63
N LYS A 37 -21.20 4.92 1.55
CA LYS A 37 -22.30 4.04 1.96
C LYS A 37 -23.25 3.77 0.79
N SER A 38 -23.65 4.81 0.06
CA SER A 38 -24.52 4.66 -1.11
C SER A 38 -23.86 3.89 -2.27
N GLU A 39 -22.54 4.00 -2.45
CA GLU A 39 -21.79 3.21 -3.44
C GLU A 39 -21.69 1.73 -3.03
N THR A 40 -21.63 1.45 -1.73
CA THR A 40 -21.70 0.09 -1.19
C THR A 40 -23.08 -0.52 -1.39
N ASP A 41 -24.15 0.23 -1.08
CA ASP A 41 -25.53 -0.23 -1.25
C ASP A 41 -25.92 -0.43 -2.73
N ARG A 42 -25.31 0.32 -3.66
CA ARG A 42 -25.50 0.13 -5.11
C ARG A 42 -24.78 -1.10 -5.66
N ASN A 43 -23.85 -1.65 -4.91
CA ASN A 43 -23.06 -2.83 -5.28
C ASN A 43 -23.57 -4.02 -4.46
N ASP A 44 -24.84 -4.37 -4.65
CA ASP A 44 -25.56 -5.45 -3.96
C ASP A 44 -25.02 -6.86 -4.30
N HIS A 45 -23.91 -6.91 -5.03
CA HIS A 45 -23.16 -8.14 -5.27
C HIS A 45 -22.17 -8.36 -4.14
N PRO A 46 -22.15 -9.57 -3.53
CA PRO A 46 -21.13 -9.89 -2.54
C PRO A 46 -19.73 -9.66 -3.14
N PRO A 47 -18.75 -9.18 -2.35
CA PRO A 47 -17.41 -8.90 -2.85
C PRO A 47 -16.84 -10.17 -3.49
N ARG A 48 -16.80 -10.17 -4.82
CA ARG A 48 -16.30 -11.31 -5.59
C ARG A 48 -14.78 -11.25 -5.58
N PHE A 49 -14.17 -12.08 -4.72
CA PHE A 49 -12.74 -12.34 -4.81
C PHE A 49 -12.47 -12.96 -6.18
N VAL A 50 -11.88 -12.18 -7.08
CA VAL A 50 -11.37 -12.72 -8.34
C VAL A 50 -10.01 -13.30 -8.00
N THR A 51 -9.88 -14.62 -8.06
CA THR A 51 -8.55 -15.25 -8.04
C THR A 51 -7.81 -14.73 -9.27
N PRO A 52 -6.72 -13.96 -9.13
CA PRO A 52 -5.92 -13.60 -10.27
C PRO A 52 -5.45 -14.90 -10.91
N ARG A 53 -5.77 -15.11 -12.18
CA ARG A 53 -5.06 -16.12 -12.96
C ARG A 53 -3.64 -15.60 -13.05
N ILE A 54 -2.78 -16.15 -12.21
CA ILE A 54 -1.34 -16.11 -12.45
C ILE A 54 -1.21 -16.98 -13.70
N GLU A 55 -1.11 -16.34 -14.86
CA GLU A 55 -0.57 -17.00 -16.06
C GLU A 55 0.70 -17.71 -15.61
N ASP A 56 0.86 -18.98 -16.02
CA ASP A 56 1.94 -19.89 -15.62
C ASP A 56 3.22 -19.10 -15.36
N PRO A 57 3.93 -19.34 -14.24
CA PRO A 57 5.05 -18.51 -13.82
C PRO A 57 5.99 -18.34 -15.01
N VAL A 58 5.92 -17.19 -15.68
CA VAL A 58 6.88 -16.78 -16.70
C VAL A 58 8.20 -16.85 -15.97
N ASP A 59 9.01 -17.87 -16.31
CA ASP A 59 10.24 -18.27 -15.64
C ASP A 59 10.77 -17.14 -14.75
N VAL A 60 10.31 -17.12 -13.49
CA VAL A 60 10.73 -16.09 -12.52
C VAL A 60 12.22 -16.26 -12.21
N ALA A 61 12.79 -17.37 -12.68
CA ALA A 61 14.20 -17.69 -12.63
C ALA A 61 15.10 -16.60 -13.21
N ASP A 62 14.65 -15.76 -14.15
CA ASP A 62 15.55 -14.81 -14.84
C ASP A 62 15.16 -13.32 -14.71
N LYS A 63 14.15 -12.97 -13.91
CA LYS A 63 13.77 -11.56 -13.74
C LYS A 63 14.66 -10.87 -12.70
N PRO A 64 15.34 -9.75 -13.05
CA PRO A 64 16.13 -9.01 -12.08
C PRO A 64 15.22 -8.38 -11.01
N LEU A 65 15.65 -8.43 -9.75
CA LEU A 65 15.06 -7.72 -8.64
C LEU A 65 15.56 -6.27 -8.65
N SER A 66 14.67 -5.31 -8.85
CA SER A 66 15.02 -3.88 -8.77
C SER A 66 14.99 -3.40 -7.32
N VAL A 67 16.14 -2.98 -6.79
CA VAL A 67 16.33 -2.38 -5.46
C VAL A 67 16.57 -0.89 -5.62
N ARG A 68 15.82 -0.05 -4.89
CA ARG A 68 15.98 1.41 -4.94
C ARG A 68 16.61 1.94 -3.67
N VAL A 69 17.69 2.71 -3.80
CA VAL A 69 18.38 3.39 -2.70
C VAL A 69 18.48 4.88 -3.05
N GLY A 70 17.67 5.71 -2.39
CA GLY A 70 17.53 7.13 -2.74
C GLY A 70 17.04 7.31 -4.20
N LEU A 71 17.89 7.92 -5.02
CA LEU A 71 17.67 8.11 -6.46
C LEU A 71 18.28 7.00 -7.32
N ALA A 72 19.10 6.12 -6.75
CA ALA A 72 19.73 5.02 -7.47
C ALA A 72 18.80 3.79 -7.55
N ILE A 73 18.83 3.10 -8.69
CA ILE A 73 18.14 1.83 -8.92
C ILE A 73 19.20 0.77 -9.25
N ILE A 74 19.16 -0.35 -8.53
CA ILE A 74 20.07 -1.49 -8.66
C ILE A 74 19.26 -2.66 -9.19
N GLU A 75 19.65 -3.24 -10.32
CA GLU A 75 19.04 -4.46 -10.85
C GLU A 75 19.85 -5.67 -10.39
N VAL A 76 19.22 -6.55 -9.62
CA VAL A 76 19.86 -7.72 -9.02
C VAL A 76 19.40 -8.97 -9.76
N THR A 77 20.29 -9.57 -10.54
CA THR A 77 20.02 -10.82 -11.24
C THR A 77 20.29 -12.03 -10.32
N PRO A 78 19.64 -13.19 -10.57
CA PRO A 78 20.02 -14.44 -9.91
C PRO A 78 21.52 -14.74 -10.07
N GLY A 79 22.13 -15.35 -9.03
CA GLY A 79 23.57 -15.63 -9.01
C GLY A 79 24.46 -14.43 -8.63
N TYR A 80 23.88 -13.33 -8.16
CA TYR A 80 24.63 -12.17 -7.67
C TYR A 80 25.46 -12.49 -6.41
N ASP A 81 26.53 -11.72 -6.21
CA ASP A 81 27.32 -11.75 -4.98
C ASP A 81 26.65 -10.89 -3.90
N ALA A 82 26.24 -11.54 -2.81
CA ALA A 82 25.57 -10.90 -1.69
C ALA A 82 26.48 -9.95 -0.90
N GLU A 83 27.79 -10.23 -0.83
CA GLU A 83 28.73 -9.35 -0.14
C GLU A 83 28.94 -8.05 -0.92
N LEU A 84 29.11 -8.17 -2.24
CA LEU A 84 29.22 -7.03 -3.14
C LEU A 84 27.95 -6.16 -3.09
N LEU A 85 26.76 -6.77 -3.19
CA LEU A 85 25.51 -6.01 -3.14
C LEU A 85 25.36 -5.26 -1.81
N ARG A 86 25.71 -5.90 -0.69
CA ARG A 86 25.69 -5.27 0.64
C ARG A 86 26.60 -4.05 0.70
N ASP A 87 27.82 -4.17 0.18
CA ASP A 87 28.81 -3.08 0.22
C ASP A 87 28.38 -1.91 -0.68
N VAL A 88 27.83 -2.19 -1.86
CA VAL A 88 27.23 -1.17 -2.74
C VAL A 88 26.07 -0.46 -2.07
N VAL A 89 25.12 -1.21 -1.49
CA VAL A 89 23.97 -0.61 -0.78
C VAL A 89 24.44 0.25 0.39
N ARG A 90 25.44 -0.19 1.16
CA ARG A 90 26.00 0.58 2.28
C ARG A 90 26.67 1.87 1.81
N ALA A 91 27.42 1.83 0.70
CA ALA A 91 28.04 3.01 0.12
C ALA A 91 27.01 4.00 -0.43
N LEU A 92 25.94 3.52 -1.07
CA LEU A 92 24.86 4.38 -1.56
C LEU A 92 24.04 4.99 -0.42
N ALA A 93 23.79 4.21 0.64
CA ALA A 93 23.07 4.67 1.83
C ALA A 93 23.84 5.67 2.68
N SER A 94 25.17 5.80 2.53
CA SER A 94 25.94 6.86 3.21
C SER A 94 25.96 8.17 2.44
N LEU A 95 25.58 8.16 1.16
CA LEU A 95 25.57 9.31 0.26
C LEU A 95 24.17 9.95 0.12
N CYS A 96 23.13 9.22 0.51
CA CYS A 96 21.71 9.62 0.44
C CYS A 96 21.12 9.73 1.84
#